data_AF-A0A6A6MB48-F1
#
_entry.id   AF-A0A6A6MB48-F1
#
_cell.length_a   1.000
_cell.length_b   1.000
_cell.length_c   1.000
_cell.angle_alpha   90.00
_cell.angle_beta   90.00
_cell.angle_gamma   90.00
#
_symmetry.space_group_name_H-M   'P 1'
#
loop_
_entity.id
_entity.type
_entity.pdbx_description
1 polymer ?
#
loop_
_entity_poly.entity_id
_entity_poly.type
_entity_poly.pdbx_seq_one_letter_code
_entity_poly.pdbx_strand_id
1 'polypeptide(L)'
;MVMEMSCSLYAVIMRGACGFIMQGILSSNTAQSASVAEIWLWQVGSWKAVGRLQSHSLTVTQMEFSHDNSMLLAVSRDRQFSIFTIQRTGVDEVGYQLLARQEAHKRIIWSCSWNPFGHEFATGSRTRQ
;
A
#
# COMPACT_ATOMS: atom_id res chain seq x y z
N MET A 1 -0.17 6.92 5.37
CA MET A 1 0.22 5.68 6.07
C MET A 1 1.54 5.25 5.48
N VAL A 2 2.55 5.07 6.33
CA VAL A 2 3.90 4.61 5.97
C VAL A 2 4.10 3.30 6.69
N MET A 3 4.61 2.29 6.00
CA MET A 3 4.83 0.96 6.58
C MET A 3 6.20 0.45 6.21
N GLU A 4 6.90 -0.09 7.21
CA GLU A 4 8.25 -0.59 7.10
C GLU A 4 8.23 -2.10 6.84
N MET A 5 9.00 -2.55 5.85
CA MET A 5 9.46 -3.93 5.79
C MET A 5 10.67 -4.11 6.70
N SER A 6 10.80 -5.29 7.31
CA SER A 6 11.95 -5.64 8.18
C SER A 6 13.33 -5.53 7.49
N CYS A 7 13.38 -5.33 6.18
CA CYS A 7 14.59 -5.35 5.37
C CYS A 7 14.89 -4.01 4.66
N SER A 8 14.40 -2.86 5.15
CA SER A 8 14.74 -1.53 4.62
C SER A 8 13.98 -1.12 3.33
N LEU A 9 12.68 -1.45 3.23
CA LEU A 9 11.77 -0.93 2.18
C LEU A 9 10.54 -0.31 2.84
N TYR A 10 10.07 0.85 2.37
CA TYR A 10 8.81 1.45 2.80
C TYR A 10 7.74 1.37 1.71
N ALA A 11 6.52 1.03 2.10
CA ALA A 11 5.32 1.34 1.32
C ALA A 11 4.69 2.63 1.84
N VAL A 12 4.35 3.53 0.92
CA VAL A 12 3.69 4.81 1.26
C VAL A 12 2.51 5.04 0.33
N ILE A 13 1.37 5.42 0.90
CA ILE A 13 0.21 5.87 0.13
C ILE A 13 0.42 7.33 -0.25
N MET A 14 0.53 7.59 -1.55
CA MET A 14 0.58 8.93 -2.12
C MET A 14 -0.79 9.26 -2.69
N ARG A 15 -1.46 10.28 -2.14
CA ARG A 15 -2.67 10.85 -2.75
C ARG A 15 -2.21 12.03 -3.61
N GLY A 16 -2.31 11.91 -4.93
CA GLY A 16 -1.80 12.94 -5.87
C GLY A 16 -2.46 14.32 -5.67
N ALA A 17 -1.87 15.45 -6.07
CA ALA A 17 -0.62 15.71 -6.77
C ALA A 17 -0.05 17.06 -6.27
N CYS A 18 1.22 17.10 -5.86
CA CYS A 18 2.07 18.31 -5.92
C CYS A 18 3.52 17.87 -5.66
N GLY A 19 4.46 18.41 -6.44
CA GLY A 19 5.85 17.95 -6.54
C GLY A 19 6.51 17.72 -5.19
N PHE A 20 7.07 16.52 -5.01
CA PHE A 20 7.98 16.26 -3.90
C PHE A 20 9.30 16.99 -4.18
N ILE A 21 9.42 18.16 -3.55
CA ILE A 21 10.71 18.74 -3.23
C ILE A 21 11.27 17.86 -2.10
N MET A 22 12.38 17.19 -2.39
CA MET A 22 13.20 16.49 -1.40
C MET A 22 13.74 17.50 -0.38
N GLN A 23 13.04 17.70 0.74
CA GLN A 23 13.58 17.99 2.07
C GLN A 23 12.42 18.26 3.02
N GLY A 24 12.55 17.77 4.24
CA GLY A 24 11.47 17.73 5.23
C GLY A 24 10.78 19.09 5.39
N ILE A 25 9.44 19.05 5.45
CA ILE A 25 8.52 19.87 6.25
C ILE A 25 7.10 19.49 5.78
N LEU A 26 6.19 19.33 6.75
CA LEU A 26 4.76 19.11 6.52
C LEU A 26 4.19 20.20 5.61
N SER A 27 3.57 19.83 4.47
CA SER A 27 2.67 20.74 3.77
C SER A 27 1.42 20.01 3.29
N SER A 28 0.27 20.56 3.70
CA SER A 28 -1.05 20.15 3.23
C SER A 28 -1.27 20.68 1.81
N ASN A 29 -1.80 19.84 0.93
CA ASN A 29 -2.13 20.24 -0.44
C ASN A 29 -3.57 19.86 -0.79
N THR A 30 -4.33 20.83 -1.28
CA THR A 30 -5.72 20.66 -1.74
C THR A 30 -5.74 20.05 -3.14
N ALA A 31 -5.98 18.74 -3.24
CA ALA A 31 -6.04 18.03 -4.52
C ALA A 31 -7.43 18.13 -5.18
N GLN A 32 -7.48 18.63 -6.42
CA GLN A 32 -8.71 18.94 -7.18
C GLN A 32 -9.06 17.93 -8.29
N SER A 33 -8.60 16.68 -8.21
CA SER A 33 -9.06 15.60 -9.09
C SER A 33 -9.07 14.29 -8.30
N ALA A 34 -9.99 13.38 -8.62
CA ALA A 34 -10.21 12.12 -7.91
C ALA A 34 -8.88 11.37 -7.78
N SER A 35 -8.23 11.55 -6.63
CA SER A 35 -6.86 11.14 -6.39
C SER A 35 -6.82 9.63 -6.34
N VAL A 36 -6.40 9.03 -7.45
CA VAL A 36 -6.01 7.62 -7.51
C VAL A 36 -5.04 7.39 -6.36
N ALA A 37 -5.36 6.44 -5.49
CA ALA A 37 -4.52 6.15 -4.35
C ALA A 37 -3.40 5.24 -4.85
N GLU A 38 -2.26 5.84 -5.16
CA GLU A 38 -1.09 5.12 -5.58
C GLU A 38 -0.30 4.66 -4.36
N ILE A 39 0.07 3.38 -4.33
CA ILE A 39 1.01 2.88 -3.34
C ILE A 39 2.40 2.90 -3.98
N TRP A 40 3.33 3.58 -3.34
CA TRP A 40 4.72 3.70 -3.79
C TRP A 40 5.63 2.86 -2.90
N LEU A 41 6.55 2.14 -3.53
CA LEU A 41 7.61 1.39 -2.87
C LEU A 41 8.90 2.21 -2.91
N TRP A 42 9.52 2.36 -1.74
CA TRP A 42 10.71 3.17 -1.52
C TRP A 42 11.81 2.35 -0.88
N GLN A 43 13.00 2.40 -1.44
CA GLN A 43 14.19 1.80 -0.86
C GLN A 43 14.78 2.72 0.21
N VAL A 44 15.09 2.15 1.38
CA VAL A 44 15.71 2.88 2.48
C VAL A 44 17.22 2.91 2.30
N GLY A 45 17.82 4.06 2.60
CA GLY A 45 19.22 4.36 2.32
C GLY A 45 19.34 5.31 1.13
N SER A 46 18.88 4.88 -0.05
CA SER A 46 18.86 5.71 -1.26
C SER A 46 17.65 6.65 -1.35
N TRP A 47 16.57 6.36 -0.58
CA TRP A 47 15.27 7.04 -0.67
C TRP A 47 14.76 7.15 -2.11
N LYS A 48 15.04 6.11 -2.90
CA LYS A 48 14.64 6.04 -4.30
C LYS A 48 13.30 5.32 -4.40
N ALA A 49 12.38 5.89 -5.19
CA ALA A 49 11.16 5.20 -5.58
C ALA A 49 11.54 4.04 -6.51
N VAL A 50 11.29 2.82 -6.06
CA VAL A 50 11.63 1.59 -6.82
C VAL A 50 10.41 0.97 -7.49
N GLY A 51 9.19 1.35 -7.08
CA GLY A 51 7.98 0.79 -7.67
C GLY A 51 6.71 1.58 -7.39
N ARG A 52 5.74 1.44 -8.30
CA ARG A 52 4.42 2.04 -8.18
C ARG A 52 3.34 0.98 -8.34
N LEU A 53 2.66 0.68 -7.26
CA LEU A 53 1.58 -0.30 -7.17
C LEU A 53 0.24 0.41 -7.40
N GLN A 54 -0.26 0.30 -8.63
CA GLN A 54 -1.58 0.80 -8.99
C GLN A 54 -2.58 -0.35 -9.00
N SER A 55 -3.53 -0.32 -8.06
CA SER A 55 -4.65 -1.26 -8.06
C SER A 55 -5.96 -0.59 -7.65
N HIS A 56 -5.95 0.35 -6.71
CA HIS A 56 -7.18 0.89 -6.16
C HIS A 56 -7.65 2.16 -6.86
N SER A 57 -8.95 2.23 -7.12
CA SER A 57 -9.59 3.40 -7.75
C SER A 57 -9.92 4.49 -6.72
N LEU A 58 -10.01 4.13 -5.44
CA LEU A 58 -10.20 5.05 -4.33
C LEU A 58 -9.03 4.93 -3.33
N THR A 59 -9.04 5.87 -2.39
CA THR A 59 -8.19 5.89 -1.20
C THR A 59 -8.00 4.53 -0.54
N VAL A 60 -6.75 4.05 -0.56
CA VAL A 60 -6.28 2.96 0.31
C VAL A 60 -6.40 3.41 1.77
N THR A 61 -7.10 2.60 2.57
CA THR A 61 -7.41 2.87 3.98
C THR A 61 -6.33 2.29 4.88
N GLN A 62 -5.92 1.06 4.61
CA GLN A 62 -4.84 0.37 5.30
C GLN A 62 -4.07 -0.50 4.30
N MET A 63 -2.81 -0.76 4.62
CA MET A 63 -2.02 -1.79 3.96
C MET A 63 -1.24 -2.55 5.04
N GLU A 64 -0.62 -3.68 4.70
CA GLU A 64 0.26 -4.42 5.60
C GLU A 64 1.14 -5.40 4.83
N PHE A 65 2.42 -5.49 5.21
CA PHE A 65 3.31 -6.52 4.72
C PHE A 65 3.07 -7.84 5.45
N SER A 66 3.19 -8.94 4.73
CA SER A 66 3.24 -10.26 5.34
C SER A 66 4.50 -10.41 6.21
N HIS A 67 4.45 -11.34 7.15
CA HIS A 67 5.54 -11.58 8.11
C HIS A 67 6.84 -12.02 7.43
N ASP A 68 6.76 -12.65 6.26
CA ASP A 68 7.90 -13.03 5.42
C ASP A 68 8.37 -11.90 4.49
N ASN A 69 7.75 -10.72 4.53
CA ASN A 69 7.99 -9.57 3.66
C ASN A 69 7.88 -9.87 2.15
N SER A 70 7.22 -10.96 1.76
CA SER A 70 7.07 -11.34 0.34
C SER A 70 5.78 -10.80 -0.28
N MET A 71 4.80 -10.45 0.55
CA MET A 71 3.48 -9.97 0.12
C MET A 71 3.13 -8.65 0.78
N LEU A 72 2.40 -7.81 0.05
CA LEU A 72 1.76 -6.60 0.56
C LEU A 72 0.26 -6.72 0.34
N LEU A 73 -0.50 -6.68 1.44
CA LEU A 73 -1.95 -6.52 1.44
C LEU A 73 -2.28 -5.04 1.45
N ALA A 74 -3.21 -4.63 0.60
CA ALA A 74 -3.77 -3.28 0.60
C ALA A 74 -5.29 -3.38 0.59
N VAL A 75 -5.95 -2.54 1.39
CA VAL A 75 -7.41 -2.43 1.43
C VAL A 75 -7.83 -0.99 1.20
N SER A 76 -8.97 -0.81 0.54
CA SER A 76 -9.40 0.50 0.09
C SER A 76 -10.89 0.77 0.33
N ARG A 77 -11.25 2.05 0.22
CA ARG A 77 -12.64 2.51 0.18
C ARG A 77 -13.41 2.02 -1.05
N ASP A 78 -12.71 1.53 -2.07
CA ASP A 78 -13.33 0.87 -3.23
C ASP A 78 -13.91 -0.51 -2.90
N ARG A 79 -13.82 -0.93 -1.62
CA ARG A 79 -14.36 -2.18 -1.09
C ARG A 79 -13.61 -3.41 -1.59
N GLN A 80 -12.49 -3.18 -2.26
CA GLN A 80 -11.58 -4.20 -2.73
C GLN A 80 -10.39 -4.31 -1.78
N PHE A 81 -9.82 -5.50 -1.76
CA PHE A 81 -8.45 -5.70 -1.31
C PHE A 81 -7.57 -6.05 -2.51
N SER A 82 -6.28 -5.78 -2.38
CA SER A 82 -5.25 -6.16 -3.34
C SER A 82 -4.09 -6.81 -2.62
N ILE A 83 -3.53 -7.86 -3.22
CA ILE A 83 -2.32 -8.51 -2.75
C ILE A 83 -1.26 -8.36 -3.82
N PHE A 84 -0.11 -7.83 -3.45
CA PHE A 84 1.05 -7.73 -4.31
C PHE A 84 2.15 -8.64 -3.80
N THR A 85 2.78 -9.40 -4.69
CA THR A 85 4.06 -10.04 -4.38
C THR A 85 5.17 -9.04 -4.61
N ILE A 86 6.15 -9.04 -3.73
CA ILE A 86 7.31 -8.17 -3.77
C ILE A 86 8.54 -9.05 -3.64
N GLN A 87 9.37 -9.06 -4.68
CA GLN A 87 10.58 -9.85 -4.76
C GLN A 87 11.76 -8.93 -5.03
N ARG A 88 12.82 -9.07 -4.23
CA ARG A 88 14.08 -8.38 -4.50
C ARG A 88 14.86 -9.20 -5.50
N THR A 89 15.10 -8.63 -6.68
CA THR A 89 15.89 -9.26 -7.74
C THR A 89 17.35 -8.80 -7.70
N GLY A 90 17.64 -7.66 -7.07
CA GLY A 90 19.00 -7.13 -6.91
C GLY A 90 19.14 -6.11 -5.77
N VAL A 91 20.28 -5.41 -5.72
CA VAL A 91 20.60 -4.43 -4.67
C VAL A 91 19.63 -3.24 -4.69
N ASP A 92 19.21 -2.79 -5.88
CA ASP A 92 18.28 -1.66 -6.07
C ASP A 92 17.04 -2.02 -6.92
N GLU A 93 16.88 -3.29 -7.26
CA GLU A 93 15.79 -3.76 -8.11
C GLU A 93 14.78 -4.58 -7.30
N VAL A 94 13.55 -4.07 -7.28
CA VAL A 94 12.43 -4.70 -6.61
C VAL A 94 11.37 -5.00 -7.66
N GLY A 95 11.20 -6.29 -7.96
CA GLY A 95 10.10 -6.79 -8.75
C GLY A 95 8.82 -6.81 -7.92
N TYR A 96 7.71 -6.37 -8.51
CA TYR A 96 6.41 -6.48 -7.87
C TYR A 96 5.35 -6.93 -8.87
N GLN A 97 4.37 -7.68 -8.39
CA GLN A 97 3.28 -8.17 -9.23
C GLN A 97 1.97 -8.18 -8.44
N LEU A 98 0.87 -7.78 -9.09
CA LEU A 98 -0.47 -7.94 -8.52
C LEU A 98 -0.85 -9.42 -8.56
N LEU A 99 -0.99 -10.03 -7.40
CA LEU A 99 -1.37 -11.44 -7.27
C LEU A 99 -2.89 -11.61 -7.19
N ALA A 100 -3.57 -10.73 -6.46
CA ALA A 100 -5.03 -10.77 -6.35
C ALA A 100 -5.59 -9.36 -6.19
N ARG A 101 -6.78 -9.14 -6.78
CA ARG A 101 -7.63 -7.99 -6.52
C ARG A 101 -9.07 -8.46 -6.50
N GLN A 102 -9.75 -8.30 -5.38
CA GLN A 102 -11.11 -8.82 -5.23
C GLN A 102 -11.95 -8.01 -4.25
N GLU A 103 -13.27 -8.03 -4.46
CA GLU A 103 -14.25 -7.41 -3.59
C GLU A 103 -14.44 -8.28 -2.37
N ALA A 104 -14.05 -7.80 -1.18
CA ALA A 104 -14.25 -8.54 0.06
C ALA A 104 -15.52 -8.13 0.80
N HIS A 105 -15.99 -6.88 0.64
CA HIS A 105 -17.08 -6.34 1.46
C HIS A 105 -18.07 -5.51 0.64
N LYS A 106 -19.34 -5.48 1.06
CA LYS A 106 -20.35 -4.58 0.47
C LYS A 106 -20.16 -3.11 0.87
N ARG A 107 -19.29 -2.84 1.85
CA ARG A 107 -18.99 -1.53 2.41
C ARG A 107 -17.47 -1.31 2.47
N ILE A 108 -17.08 -0.08 2.82
CA ILE A 108 -15.68 0.34 2.94
C ILE A 108 -14.94 -0.58 3.90
N ILE A 109 -13.76 -1.05 3.48
CA ILE A 109 -12.84 -1.79 4.33
C ILE A 109 -11.99 -0.76 5.08
N TRP A 110 -11.99 -0.84 6.40
CA TRP A 110 -11.26 0.10 7.24
C TRP A 110 -9.93 -0.45 7.70
N SER A 111 -9.85 -1.77 7.85
CA SER A 111 -8.66 -2.41 8.40
C SER A 111 -8.39 -3.77 7.78
N CYS A 112 -7.11 -4.13 7.75
CA CYS A 112 -6.66 -5.46 7.41
C CYS A 112 -5.54 -5.90 8.37
N SER A 113 -5.43 -7.20 8.58
CA SER A 113 -4.33 -7.80 9.34
C SER A 113 -3.92 -9.16 8.79
N TRP A 114 -2.62 -9.41 8.61
CA TRP A 114 -2.08 -10.71 8.27
C TRP A 114 -2.06 -11.65 9.48
N ASN A 115 -2.28 -12.94 9.23
CA ASN A 115 -2.03 -14.00 10.19
C ASN A 115 -0.51 -14.10 10.44
N PRO A 116 -0.03 -14.08 11.70
CA PRO A 116 1.39 -14.26 12.03
C PRO A 116 1.94 -15.65 11.75
N PHE A 117 1.08 -16.66 11.64
CA PHE A 117 1.49 -18.06 11.49
C PHE A 117 1.16 -18.65 10.11
N GLY A 118 0.61 -17.86 9.18
CA GLY A 118 0.20 -18.37 7.87
C GLY A 118 -0.05 -17.26 6.85
N HIS A 119 -0.39 -17.66 5.61
CA HIS A 119 -0.66 -16.74 4.50
C HIS A 119 -2.13 -16.30 4.42
N GLU A 120 -2.83 -16.33 5.56
CA GLU A 120 -4.20 -15.88 5.68
C GLU A 120 -4.24 -14.45 6.18
N PHE A 121 -5.33 -13.74 5.93
CA PHE A 121 -5.51 -12.38 6.41
C PHE A 121 -6.98 -12.12 6.75
N ALA A 122 -7.20 -11.20 7.67
CA ALA A 122 -8.52 -10.72 8.04
C ALA A 122 -8.74 -9.32 7.46
N THR A 123 -9.98 -9.03 7.04
CA THR A 123 -10.40 -7.69 6.63
C THR A 123 -11.60 -7.24 7.46
N GLY A 124 -11.51 -6.02 8.00
CA GLY A 124 -12.55 -5.42 8.83
C GLY A 124 -13.30 -4.33 8.08
N SER A 125 -14.61 -4.52 7.92
CA SER A 125 -15.53 -3.48 7.44
C SER A 125 -16.49 -3.06 8.55
N ARG A 126 -16.85 -1.77 8.59
CA ARG A 126 -17.87 -1.27 9.52
C ARG A 126 -19.24 -1.51 8.92
N THR A 127 -19.98 -2.46 9.48
CA THR A 127 -21.42 -2.59 9.22
C THR A 127 -22.16 -1.80 10.29
N ARG A 128 -22.91 -0.77 9.88
CA ARG A 128 -23.98 -0.25 10.75
C ARG A 128 -25.13 -1.23 10.65
N GLN A 129 -25.54 -1.74 11.80
CA GLN A 129 -26.78 -2.51 11.97
C GLN A 129 -27.95 -1.54 12.06
#